data_AF-A0AA90GUH8-F1
#
_entry.id   AF-A0AA90GUH8-F1
#
_cell.length_a   1.000
_cell.length_b   1.000
_cell.length_c   1.000
_cell.angle_alpha   90.00
_cell.angle_beta   90.00
_cell.angle_gamma   90.00
#
_symmetry.space_group_name_H-M   'P 1'
#
loop_
_entity.id
_entity.type
_entity.pdbx_description
1 polymer ?
#
loop_
_entity_poly.entity_id
_entity_poly.type
_entity_poly.pdbx_seq_one_letter_code
_entity_poly.pdbx_strand_id
1 'polypeptide(L)'
;MSTAHQTATTGAASAPPISTAAGNGVAGSAGDNGPAVTAQMRNPYEVLVDSTGALYVSEFGNHRVRKITADGKIRTIAGTGPKGFGGDCGPAVSAQLNTPRGMAVDSMGTVYIADSENHRVRKVTADGRIHTVAGTGTKGFGGDGGPATAAQLDNPSGVTVDSTGILYVAELNNRRVRQITPEGKISTVAGTGTEGSDGDGGPAASAQLNRPRGVVVGRAGELYIADAGSHQVRKITSDGKIHTVAGTGTKGFSGDGGPATAAQLDNPFGLVVDSIGTLYIADFGNNRVRKVTTDGKISTVAGNGTKGFGGDGGPAASAQLNNPIGLALDRAGTLYIADHVNHRVRKLTLPKRAGLPESGTVVSWANVRSRLRMAVHRESTKDGAEIHQALATPREYQQWRLVAAGQEDGETLYTIENVRSGKVLEIADAHGAAGAVAAQRAYEGDDAHHQQWRLIPVSSATDTPPVYEIENRNSGLLLRVDTNARTAIKQHRAEGDHRERQWQLLPV
;
A
#
# COMPACT_ATOMS: atom_id res chain seq x y z
N MET A 1 23.17 32.95 47.02
CA MET A 1 23.22 31.86 46.04
C MET A 1 22.00 32.01 45.13
N SER A 2 22.14 31.79 43.82
CA SER A 2 21.01 31.80 42.88
C SER A 2 21.18 30.63 41.92
N THR A 3 20.27 29.67 41.96
CA THR A 3 20.29 28.47 41.12
C THR A 3 19.63 28.77 39.79
N ALA A 4 20.43 28.78 38.71
CA ALA A 4 19.93 29.04 37.36
C ALA A 4 18.93 27.95 36.92
N HIS A 5 17.80 28.38 36.37
CA HIS A 5 16.79 27.47 35.81
C HIS A 5 17.30 26.97 34.45
N GLN A 6 17.69 25.69 34.36
CA GLN A 6 18.05 25.09 33.07
C GLN A 6 16.79 24.90 32.23
N THR A 7 16.67 25.68 31.16
CA THR A 7 15.64 25.46 30.13
C THR A 7 15.94 24.15 29.40
N ALA A 8 15.10 23.14 29.64
CA ALA A 8 15.19 21.87 28.92
C ALA A 8 14.96 22.12 27.42
N THR A 9 16.01 21.97 26.61
CA THR A 9 15.92 22.04 25.16
C THR A 9 15.14 20.83 24.65
N THR A 10 13.97 21.08 24.06
CA THR A 10 13.18 20.04 23.39
C THR A 10 14.00 19.43 22.26
N GLY A 11 14.42 18.17 22.43
CA GLY A 11 15.22 17.46 21.44
C GLY A 11 14.51 17.42 20.10
N ALA A 12 15.10 18.05 19.08
CA ALA A 12 14.56 17.97 17.72
C ALA A 12 14.59 16.51 17.26
N ALA A 13 13.41 15.94 16.97
CA ALA A 13 13.29 14.57 16.52
C ALA A 13 14.15 14.37 15.25
N SER A 14 15.13 13.46 15.34
CA SER A 14 16.11 13.24 14.27
C SER A 14 15.40 12.93 12.95
N ALA A 15 15.70 13.72 11.92
CA ALA A 15 15.09 13.53 10.60
C ALA A 15 15.45 12.13 10.06
N PRO A 16 14.48 11.41 9.47
CA PRO A 16 14.58 9.98 9.24
C PRO A 16 15.79 9.62 8.35
N PRO A 17 16.57 8.58 8.69
CA PRO A 17 17.71 8.19 7.88
C PRO A 17 17.26 7.57 6.56
N ILE A 18 17.98 7.87 5.48
CA ILE A 18 17.83 7.16 4.19
C ILE A 18 18.86 6.04 4.08
N SER A 19 18.52 4.99 3.35
CA SER A 19 19.38 3.83 3.08
C SER A 19 19.09 3.26 1.69
N THR A 20 20.05 2.57 1.08
CA THR A 20 19.80 1.79 -0.14
C THR A 20 19.05 0.50 0.20
N ALA A 21 17.93 0.26 -0.48
CA ALA A 21 17.12 -0.96 -0.38
C ALA A 21 17.47 -1.99 -1.46
N ALA A 22 17.84 -1.53 -2.66
CA ALA A 22 18.24 -2.38 -3.78
C ALA A 22 19.14 -1.63 -4.77
N GLY A 23 19.95 -2.37 -5.52
CA GLY A 23 20.91 -1.83 -6.48
C GLY A 23 22.19 -1.35 -5.80
N ASN A 24 23.34 -1.67 -6.39
CA ASN A 24 24.65 -1.22 -5.91
C ASN A 24 25.10 0.12 -6.55
N GLY A 25 24.40 0.61 -7.58
CA GLY A 25 24.73 1.80 -8.36
C GLY A 25 25.38 1.55 -9.72
N VAL A 26 25.71 0.29 -10.05
CA VAL A 26 26.31 -0.08 -11.34
C VAL A 26 25.23 -0.53 -12.33
N ALA A 27 25.25 0.05 -13.52
CA ALA A 27 24.25 -0.09 -14.57
C ALA A 27 24.29 -1.45 -15.32
N GLY A 28 23.90 -2.54 -14.65
CA GLY A 28 23.81 -3.88 -15.22
C GLY A 28 22.61 -4.67 -14.67
N SER A 29 22.61 -6.01 -14.78
CA SER A 29 21.51 -6.87 -14.32
C SER A 29 21.94 -8.11 -13.52
N ALA A 30 23.18 -8.14 -13.01
CA ALA A 30 23.68 -9.23 -12.18
C ALA A 30 23.03 -9.28 -10.78
N GLY A 31 23.15 -10.41 -10.09
CA GLY A 31 22.74 -10.57 -8.69
C GLY A 31 21.36 -11.20 -8.44
N ASP A 32 20.72 -11.80 -9.45
CA ASP A 32 19.49 -12.57 -9.23
C ASP A 32 19.72 -13.77 -8.27
N ASN A 33 18.75 -13.99 -7.39
CA ASN A 33 18.75 -14.83 -6.19
C ASN A 33 19.75 -14.41 -5.09
N GLY A 34 20.54 -13.34 -5.29
CA GLY A 34 21.41 -12.74 -4.29
C GLY A 34 20.75 -11.57 -3.52
N PRO A 35 21.49 -10.92 -2.61
CA PRO A 35 21.01 -9.76 -1.87
C PRO A 35 20.71 -8.56 -2.79
N ALA A 36 19.54 -7.95 -2.62
CA ALA A 36 19.08 -6.85 -3.47
C ALA A 36 20.03 -5.63 -3.44
N VAL A 37 20.67 -5.36 -2.30
CA VAL A 37 21.60 -4.24 -2.11
C VAL A 37 22.95 -4.40 -2.82
N THR A 38 23.36 -5.63 -3.17
CA THR A 38 24.61 -5.88 -3.93
C THR A 38 24.38 -6.13 -5.42
N ALA A 39 23.13 -6.39 -5.81
CA ALA A 39 22.73 -6.60 -7.21
C ALA A 39 22.93 -5.35 -8.09
N GLN A 40 23.07 -5.58 -9.40
CA GLN A 40 23.06 -4.51 -10.39
C GLN A 40 21.65 -4.26 -10.90
N MET A 41 21.34 -2.99 -11.17
CA MET A 41 20.06 -2.56 -11.74
C MET A 41 20.28 -1.48 -12.81
N ARG A 42 19.42 -1.44 -13.83
CA ARG A 42 19.47 -0.42 -14.89
C ARG A 42 18.21 0.41 -14.94
N ASN A 43 18.32 1.59 -14.32
CA ASN A 43 17.30 2.63 -14.31
C ASN A 43 15.96 2.13 -13.76
N PRO A 44 15.90 1.80 -12.45
CA PRO A 44 14.66 1.44 -11.78
C PRO A 44 13.64 2.57 -11.98
N TYR A 45 12.42 2.23 -12.36
CA TYR A 45 11.39 3.19 -12.75
C TYR A 45 10.28 3.23 -11.72
N GLU A 46 9.40 2.23 -11.71
CA GLU A 46 8.37 2.09 -10.70
C GLU A 46 8.85 1.19 -9.55
N VAL A 47 8.38 1.50 -8.34
CA VAL A 47 8.50 0.63 -7.16
C VAL A 47 7.13 0.39 -6.56
N LEU A 48 6.86 -0.83 -6.08
CA LEU A 48 5.63 -1.20 -5.38
C LEU A 48 5.93 -2.11 -4.21
N VAL A 49 5.13 -2.05 -3.14
CA VAL A 49 5.18 -3.04 -2.05
C VAL A 49 3.85 -3.79 -1.99
N ASP A 50 3.88 -5.12 -2.03
CA ASP A 50 2.67 -5.94 -1.92
C ASP A 50 2.19 -6.13 -0.46
N SER A 51 1.06 -6.82 -0.30
CA SER A 51 0.48 -7.12 1.01
C SER A 51 1.36 -7.96 1.93
N THR A 52 2.42 -8.60 1.44
CA THR A 52 3.40 -9.39 2.18
C THR A 52 4.72 -8.64 2.46
N GLY A 53 4.79 -7.34 2.11
CA GLY A 53 6.01 -6.54 2.27
C GLY A 53 7.06 -6.77 1.20
N ALA A 54 6.75 -7.50 0.13
CA ALA A 54 7.70 -7.75 -0.94
C ALA A 54 7.68 -6.62 -1.98
N LEU A 55 8.88 -6.17 -2.37
CA LEU A 55 9.12 -4.99 -3.19
C LEU A 55 9.29 -5.39 -4.66
N TYR A 56 8.53 -4.78 -5.56
CA TYR A 56 8.62 -4.98 -7.01
C TYR A 56 9.27 -3.75 -7.64
N VAL A 57 10.10 -3.97 -8.66
CA VAL A 57 10.80 -2.89 -9.37
C VAL A 57 10.76 -3.13 -10.87
N SER A 58 10.27 -2.17 -11.65
CA SER A 58 10.44 -2.18 -13.11
C SER A 58 11.78 -1.56 -13.49
N GLU A 59 12.53 -2.22 -14.37
CA GLU A 59 13.82 -1.73 -14.83
C GLU A 59 13.72 -1.22 -16.26
N PHE A 60 13.65 0.10 -16.41
CA PHE A 60 13.46 0.79 -17.68
C PHE A 60 14.47 0.36 -18.75
N GLY A 61 15.75 0.23 -18.36
CA GLY A 61 16.87 -0.07 -19.26
C GLY A 61 17.35 -1.53 -19.25
N ASN A 62 16.81 -2.39 -18.38
CA ASN A 62 17.02 -3.85 -18.40
C ASN A 62 15.78 -4.60 -18.91
N HIS A 63 14.76 -3.88 -19.38
CA HIS A 63 13.50 -4.36 -19.98
C HIS A 63 12.86 -5.55 -19.24
N ARG A 64 12.78 -5.44 -17.91
CA ARG A 64 12.32 -6.50 -17.01
C ARG A 64 11.66 -5.95 -15.75
N VAL A 65 11.01 -6.83 -14.99
CA VAL A 65 10.53 -6.58 -13.63
C VAL A 65 11.24 -7.52 -12.66
N ARG A 66 11.74 -6.98 -11.55
CA ARG A 66 12.32 -7.72 -10.43
C ARG A 66 11.33 -7.77 -9.27
N LYS A 67 11.31 -8.86 -8.50
CA LYS A 67 10.72 -8.94 -7.16
C LYS A 67 11.84 -9.12 -6.13
N ILE A 68 11.72 -8.42 -5.02
CA ILE A 68 12.59 -8.50 -3.84
C ILE A 68 11.72 -9.03 -2.70
N THR A 69 12.11 -10.16 -2.13
CA THR A 69 11.41 -10.77 -0.99
C THR A 69 11.79 -10.12 0.34
N ALA A 70 11.01 -10.35 1.39
CA ALA A 70 11.22 -9.73 2.72
C ALA A 70 12.59 -10.09 3.34
N ASP A 71 13.16 -11.25 2.98
CA ASP A 71 14.53 -11.67 3.32
C ASP A 71 15.64 -10.95 2.52
N GLY A 72 15.27 -9.96 1.72
CA GLY A 72 16.20 -9.12 0.95
C GLY A 72 16.76 -9.75 -0.33
N LYS A 73 16.30 -10.93 -0.76
CA LYS A 73 16.75 -11.53 -2.04
C LYS A 73 16.02 -10.91 -3.24
N ILE A 74 16.75 -10.59 -4.32
CA ILE A 74 16.17 -10.08 -5.59
C ILE A 74 16.10 -11.18 -6.64
N ARG A 75 15.05 -11.21 -7.48
CA ARG A 75 14.96 -12.08 -8.66
C ARG A 75 14.14 -11.46 -9.79
N THR A 76 14.43 -11.78 -11.04
CA THR A 76 13.56 -11.45 -12.18
C THR A 76 12.23 -12.22 -12.07
N ILE A 77 11.11 -11.55 -12.41
CA ILE A 77 9.77 -12.16 -12.49
C ILE A 77 9.13 -12.05 -13.87
N ALA A 78 9.54 -11.05 -14.67
CA ALA A 78 9.06 -10.85 -16.03
C ALA A 78 10.11 -10.14 -16.89
N GLY A 79 10.19 -10.47 -18.18
CA GLY A 79 11.13 -9.82 -19.11
C GLY A 79 12.50 -10.48 -19.17
N THR A 80 12.91 -10.92 -20.36
CA THR A 80 14.17 -11.64 -20.61
C THR A 80 15.45 -10.79 -20.56
N GLY A 81 15.34 -9.45 -20.58
CA GLY A 81 16.50 -8.54 -20.65
C GLY A 81 16.59 -7.73 -21.95
N PRO A 82 16.65 -8.37 -23.13
CA PRO A 82 16.52 -7.67 -24.41
C PRO A 82 15.11 -7.08 -24.59
N LYS A 83 15.02 -5.91 -25.25
CA LYS A 83 13.74 -5.32 -25.63
C LYS A 83 13.05 -6.14 -26.73
N GLY A 84 11.73 -6.25 -26.64
CA GLY A 84 10.89 -6.84 -27.67
C GLY A 84 9.48 -7.14 -27.16
N PHE A 85 8.69 -7.88 -27.94
CA PHE A 85 7.36 -8.34 -27.56
C PHE A 85 7.20 -9.83 -27.86
N GLY A 86 6.69 -10.59 -26.89
CA GLY A 86 6.39 -12.00 -27.05
C GLY A 86 6.00 -12.66 -25.73
N GLY A 87 5.80 -13.98 -25.76
CA GLY A 87 5.56 -14.82 -24.58
C GLY A 87 4.17 -14.68 -23.93
N ASP A 88 3.20 -14.03 -24.59
CA ASP A 88 1.81 -13.98 -24.09
C ASP A 88 1.22 -15.39 -23.90
N CYS A 89 0.45 -15.55 -22.82
CA CYS A 89 -0.05 -16.81 -22.28
C CYS A 89 1.05 -17.80 -21.81
N GLY A 90 2.34 -17.46 -21.91
CA GLY A 90 3.49 -18.24 -21.45
C GLY A 90 4.10 -17.73 -20.14
N PRO A 91 5.22 -18.32 -19.68
CA PRO A 91 5.93 -17.88 -18.48
C PRO A 91 6.49 -16.47 -18.63
N ALA A 92 6.19 -15.60 -17.66
CA ALA A 92 6.54 -14.18 -17.70
C ALA A 92 8.08 -13.94 -17.77
N VAL A 93 8.87 -14.79 -17.11
CA VAL A 93 10.35 -14.76 -17.15
C VAL A 93 10.93 -15.08 -18.54
N SER A 94 10.16 -15.75 -19.41
CA SER A 94 10.54 -16.07 -20.79
C SER A 94 9.96 -15.09 -21.82
N ALA A 95 9.12 -14.16 -21.38
CA ALA A 95 8.49 -13.16 -22.24
C ALA A 95 9.39 -11.94 -22.45
N GLN A 96 9.20 -11.26 -23.58
CA GLN A 96 9.84 -9.98 -23.85
C GLN A 96 8.92 -8.81 -23.46
N LEU A 97 9.55 -7.79 -22.88
CA LEU A 97 8.99 -6.48 -22.57
C LEU A 97 9.83 -5.42 -23.30
N ASN A 98 9.29 -4.22 -23.50
CA ASN A 98 9.98 -3.11 -24.13
C ASN A 98 9.81 -1.85 -23.29
N THR A 99 10.79 -1.63 -22.42
CA THR A 99 10.81 -0.53 -21.43
C THR A 99 9.55 -0.52 -20.56
N PRO A 100 9.45 -1.47 -19.60
CA PRO A 100 8.40 -1.46 -18.60
C PRO A 100 8.54 -0.22 -17.71
N ARG A 101 7.43 0.48 -17.48
CA ARG A 101 7.37 1.72 -16.68
C ARG A 101 6.52 1.51 -15.43
N GLY A 102 5.40 2.22 -15.30
CA GLY A 102 4.47 2.06 -14.19
C GLY A 102 3.96 0.63 -14.05
N MET A 103 3.61 0.26 -12.82
CA MET A 103 3.09 -1.05 -12.46
C MET A 103 2.00 -0.89 -11.40
N ALA A 104 1.14 -1.90 -11.26
CA ALA A 104 0.25 -2.05 -10.12
C ALA A 104 0.28 -3.49 -9.60
N VAL A 105 -0.09 -3.71 -8.33
CA VAL A 105 -0.31 -5.05 -7.78
C VAL A 105 -1.69 -5.11 -7.12
N ASP A 106 -2.52 -6.09 -7.50
CA ASP A 106 -3.84 -6.28 -6.90
C ASP A 106 -3.78 -7.14 -5.63
N SER A 107 -4.92 -7.23 -4.93
CA SER A 107 -5.04 -8.02 -3.69
C SER A 107 -4.91 -9.55 -3.86
N MET A 108 -4.78 -10.04 -5.09
CA MET A 108 -4.49 -11.45 -5.40
C MET A 108 -3.00 -11.66 -5.78
N GLY A 109 -2.20 -10.59 -5.80
CA GLY A 109 -0.80 -10.62 -6.20
C GLY A 109 -0.56 -10.53 -7.71
N THR A 110 -1.58 -10.23 -8.53
CA THR A 110 -1.41 -10.00 -9.96
C THR A 110 -0.65 -8.70 -10.19
N VAL A 111 0.45 -8.74 -10.95
CA VAL A 111 1.25 -7.54 -11.28
C VAL A 111 0.88 -7.03 -12.67
N TYR A 112 0.28 -5.85 -12.74
CA TYR A 112 0.01 -5.14 -14.00
C TYR A 112 1.23 -4.29 -14.36
N ILE A 113 1.58 -4.22 -15.64
CA ILE A 113 2.83 -3.61 -16.15
C ILE A 113 2.50 -2.76 -17.38
N ALA A 114 2.86 -1.47 -17.36
CA ALA A 114 2.92 -0.64 -18.56
C ALA A 114 4.11 -1.09 -19.43
N ASP A 115 3.81 -1.81 -20.51
CA ASP A 115 4.79 -2.31 -21.48
C ASP A 115 4.92 -1.26 -22.59
N SER A 116 5.57 -0.16 -22.22
CA SER A 116 5.31 1.20 -22.74
C SER A 116 5.64 1.38 -24.22
N GLU A 117 6.81 0.91 -24.64
CA GLU A 117 7.26 0.98 -26.04
C GLU A 117 6.75 -0.23 -26.86
N ASN A 118 6.01 -1.14 -26.21
CA ASN A 118 5.19 -2.17 -26.85
C ASN A 118 3.71 -1.75 -26.96
N HIS A 119 3.36 -0.52 -26.55
CA HIS A 119 2.02 0.06 -26.64
C HIS A 119 0.91 -0.81 -25.99
N ARG A 120 1.24 -1.43 -24.85
CA ARG A 120 0.40 -2.40 -24.15
C ARG A 120 0.42 -2.22 -22.63
N VAL A 121 -0.61 -2.74 -21.98
CA VAL A 121 -0.57 -3.12 -20.57
C VAL A 121 -0.63 -4.64 -20.49
N ARG A 122 0.33 -5.24 -19.81
CA ARG A 122 0.43 -6.69 -19.56
C ARG A 122 0.05 -6.96 -18.10
N LYS A 123 -0.39 -8.17 -17.76
CA LYS A 123 -0.49 -8.65 -16.38
C LYS A 123 0.34 -9.92 -16.20
N VAL A 124 0.94 -10.09 -15.02
CA VAL A 124 1.58 -11.32 -14.56
C VAL A 124 0.74 -11.90 -13.42
N THR A 125 0.22 -13.10 -13.61
CA THR A 125 -0.60 -13.82 -12.62
C THR A 125 0.25 -14.53 -11.57
N ALA A 126 -0.36 -14.95 -10.46
CA ALA A 126 0.35 -15.56 -9.33
C ALA A 126 1.07 -16.89 -9.66
N ASP A 127 0.64 -17.58 -10.72
CA ASP A 127 1.30 -18.76 -11.31
C ASP A 127 2.50 -18.42 -12.21
N GLY A 128 2.82 -17.13 -12.38
CA GLY A 128 3.97 -16.64 -13.15
C GLY A 128 3.75 -16.56 -14.66
N ARG A 129 2.51 -16.63 -15.15
CA ARG A 129 2.19 -16.43 -16.57
C ARG A 129 1.96 -14.96 -16.91
N ILE A 130 2.24 -14.54 -18.15
CA ILE A 130 1.99 -13.18 -18.63
C ILE A 130 0.90 -13.12 -19.70
N HIS A 131 0.06 -12.08 -19.68
CA HIS A 131 -1.00 -11.85 -20.66
C HIS A 131 -1.13 -10.36 -20.99
N THR A 132 -1.34 -9.99 -22.25
CA THR A 132 -1.83 -8.64 -22.59
C THR A 132 -3.26 -8.45 -22.07
N VAL A 133 -3.51 -7.34 -21.36
CA VAL A 133 -4.85 -6.94 -20.89
C VAL A 133 -5.39 -5.71 -21.62
N ALA A 134 -4.51 -4.86 -22.16
CA ALA A 134 -4.90 -3.73 -22.97
C ALA A 134 -3.85 -3.39 -24.03
N GLY A 135 -4.31 -2.82 -25.14
CA GLY A 135 -3.46 -2.41 -26.26
C GLY A 135 -3.26 -3.51 -27.31
N THR A 136 -3.47 -3.16 -28.58
CA THR A 136 -3.11 -4.01 -29.73
C THR A 136 -1.60 -4.11 -29.95
N GLY A 137 -0.85 -3.11 -29.47
CA GLY A 137 0.56 -2.88 -29.81
C GLY A 137 0.78 -1.88 -30.95
N THR A 138 -0.29 -1.44 -31.63
CA THR A 138 -0.23 -0.31 -32.55
C THR A 138 -0.44 0.98 -31.77
N LYS A 139 0.51 1.93 -31.90
CA LYS A 139 0.38 3.26 -31.30
C LYS A 139 -0.80 4.03 -31.88
N GLY A 140 -1.54 4.73 -31.03
CA GLY A 140 -2.71 5.53 -31.42
C GLY A 140 -3.73 5.62 -30.29
N PHE A 141 -4.91 6.18 -30.58
CA PHE A 141 -6.02 6.31 -29.64
C PHE A 141 -7.30 5.76 -30.27
N GLY A 142 -8.00 4.89 -29.54
CA GLY A 142 -9.27 4.33 -29.97
C GLY A 142 -9.74 3.18 -29.07
N GLY A 143 -10.86 2.55 -29.43
CA GLY A 143 -11.43 1.39 -28.72
C GLY A 143 -12.24 1.70 -27.46
N ASP A 144 -12.45 2.98 -27.13
CA ASP A 144 -13.31 3.40 -26.02
C ASP A 144 -14.73 2.83 -26.17
N GLY A 145 -15.28 2.29 -25.07
CA GLY A 145 -16.53 1.54 -25.05
C GLY A 145 -16.41 0.06 -25.45
N GLY A 146 -15.29 -0.35 -26.04
CA GLY A 146 -15.02 -1.73 -26.47
C GLY A 146 -14.02 -2.49 -25.56
N PRO A 147 -13.59 -3.69 -26.00
CA PRO A 147 -12.59 -4.48 -25.28
C PRO A 147 -11.21 -3.81 -25.27
N ALA A 148 -10.58 -3.73 -24.10
CA ALA A 148 -9.29 -3.07 -23.90
C ALA A 148 -8.15 -3.70 -24.73
N THR A 149 -8.20 -5.00 -24.99
CA THR A 149 -7.25 -5.73 -25.85
C THR A 149 -7.35 -5.36 -27.34
N ALA A 150 -8.49 -4.82 -27.79
CA ALA A 150 -8.69 -4.31 -29.14
C ALA A 150 -8.40 -2.80 -29.27
N ALA A 151 -8.18 -2.11 -28.16
CA ALA A 151 -7.91 -0.67 -28.13
C ALA A 151 -6.49 -0.32 -28.58
N GLN A 152 -6.32 0.90 -29.10
CA GLN A 152 -4.99 1.48 -29.32
C GLN A 152 -4.59 2.30 -28.09
N LEU A 153 -3.31 2.21 -27.74
CA LEU A 153 -2.66 2.94 -26.65
C LEU A 153 -1.40 3.63 -27.18
N ASP A 154 -1.05 4.81 -26.68
CA ASP A 154 0.21 5.48 -27.00
C ASP A 154 1.04 5.78 -25.74
N ASN A 155 2.06 4.95 -25.56
CA ASN A 155 3.09 5.05 -24.53
C ASN A 155 2.51 5.12 -23.10
N PRO A 156 1.79 4.06 -22.64
CA PRO A 156 1.30 3.99 -21.27
C PRO A 156 2.46 4.17 -20.28
N SER A 157 2.27 5.05 -19.30
CA SER A 157 3.33 5.57 -18.43
C SER A 157 3.17 5.09 -16.99
N GLY A 158 1.98 5.27 -16.43
CA GLY A 158 1.58 4.86 -15.09
C GLY A 158 0.38 3.91 -15.13
N VAL A 159 0.32 2.98 -14.20
CA VAL A 159 -0.78 2.02 -14.05
C VAL A 159 -1.11 1.89 -12.56
N THR A 160 -2.38 1.88 -12.20
CA THR A 160 -2.84 1.63 -10.82
C THR A 160 -4.15 0.83 -10.84
N VAL A 161 -4.41 0.05 -9.80
CA VAL A 161 -5.60 -0.81 -9.69
C VAL A 161 -6.31 -0.53 -8.36
N ASP A 162 -7.64 -0.37 -8.39
CA ASP A 162 -8.43 -0.14 -7.18
C ASP A 162 -8.89 -1.45 -6.50
N SER A 163 -9.57 -1.30 -5.35
CA SER A 163 -10.07 -2.44 -4.57
C SER A 163 -11.29 -3.17 -5.17
N THR A 164 -11.84 -2.65 -6.28
CA THR A 164 -12.90 -3.30 -7.07
C THR A 164 -12.32 -4.09 -8.25
N GLY A 165 -11.12 -3.74 -8.71
CA GLY A 165 -10.41 -4.33 -9.84
C GLY A 165 -10.38 -3.45 -11.09
N ILE A 166 -10.83 -2.18 -11.01
CA ILE A 166 -10.70 -1.24 -12.13
C ILE A 166 -9.22 -0.82 -12.24
N LEU A 167 -8.69 -0.91 -13.46
CA LEU A 167 -7.31 -0.60 -13.80
C LEU A 167 -7.25 0.76 -14.50
N TYR A 168 -6.58 1.74 -13.90
CA TYR A 168 -6.37 3.07 -14.46
C TYR A 168 -4.99 3.15 -15.10
N VAL A 169 -4.92 3.72 -16.30
CA VAL A 169 -3.73 3.76 -17.15
C VAL A 169 -3.51 5.19 -17.64
N ALA A 170 -2.42 5.82 -17.21
CA ALA A 170 -1.97 7.09 -17.77
C ALA A 170 -1.30 6.85 -19.13
N GLU A 171 -1.68 7.60 -20.15
CA GLU A 171 -1.08 7.53 -21.48
C GLU A 171 -0.28 8.80 -21.79
N LEU A 172 1.05 8.67 -21.86
CA LEU A 172 1.96 9.83 -21.97
C LEU A 172 1.72 10.64 -23.24
N ASN A 173 1.50 9.95 -24.37
CA ASN A 173 1.40 10.59 -25.69
C ASN A 173 -0.06 10.93 -26.01
N ASN A 174 -1.01 10.05 -25.66
CA ASN A 174 -2.45 10.28 -25.85
C ASN A 174 -3.04 11.32 -24.87
N ARG A 175 -2.27 11.82 -23.89
CA ARG A 175 -2.66 12.94 -22.97
C ARG A 175 -3.97 12.67 -22.23
N ARG A 176 -4.12 11.43 -21.78
CA ARG A 176 -5.34 10.86 -21.20
C ARG A 176 -5.01 9.93 -20.04
N VAL A 177 -6.01 9.73 -19.19
CA VAL A 177 -6.08 8.55 -18.33
C VAL A 177 -7.26 7.70 -18.80
N ARG A 178 -7.00 6.44 -19.09
CA ARG A 178 -8.01 5.42 -19.42
C ARG A 178 -8.33 4.63 -18.14
N GLN A 179 -9.56 4.15 -18.03
CA GLN A 179 -9.98 3.14 -17.06
C GLN A 179 -10.38 1.87 -17.82
N ILE A 180 -10.05 0.71 -17.26
CA ILE A 180 -10.41 -0.61 -17.77
C ILE A 180 -11.15 -1.35 -16.65
N THR A 181 -12.38 -1.78 -16.91
CA THR A 181 -13.20 -2.50 -15.91
C THR A 181 -12.74 -3.96 -15.75
N PRO A 182 -13.13 -4.67 -14.67
CA PRO A 182 -12.83 -6.10 -14.50
C PRO A 182 -13.30 -6.99 -15.67
N GLU A 183 -14.35 -6.59 -16.37
CA GLU A 183 -14.90 -7.25 -17.57
C GLU A 183 -14.09 -6.93 -18.84
N GLY A 184 -13.03 -6.13 -18.74
CA GLY A 184 -12.11 -5.79 -19.83
C GLY A 184 -12.60 -4.67 -20.75
N LYS A 185 -13.61 -3.88 -20.37
CA LYS A 185 -14.09 -2.72 -21.15
C LYS A 185 -13.24 -1.48 -20.86
N ILE A 186 -12.75 -0.80 -21.89
CA ILE A 186 -11.96 0.45 -21.74
C ILE A 186 -12.80 1.72 -21.97
N SER A 187 -12.44 2.81 -21.29
CA SER A 187 -12.94 4.16 -21.55
C SER A 187 -11.95 5.23 -21.05
N THR A 188 -11.96 6.45 -21.60
CA THR A 188 -11.28 7.60 -21.01
C THR A 188 -12.01 8.10 -19.77
N VAL A 189 -11.28 8.28 -18.67
CA VAL A 189 -11.78 8.92 -17.43
C VAL A 189 -11.30 10.36 -17.29
N ALA A 190 -10.14 10.71 -17.86
CA ALA A 190 -9.65 12.09 -17.90
C ALA A 190 -8.81 12.42 -19.15
N GLY A 191 -8.82 13.70 -19.53
CA GLY A 191 -8.04 14.23 -20.65
C GLY A 191 -8.81 14.24 -21.98
N THR A 192 -8.75 15.36 -22.68
CA THR A 192 -9.30 15.51 -24.04
C THR A 192 -8.37 14.99 -25.14
N GLY A 193 -7.07 14.87 -24.85
CA GLY A 193 -6.01 14.63 -25.83
C GLY A 193 -5.26 15.90 -26.28
N THR A 194 -5.81 17.08 -25.99
CA THR A 194 -5.17 18.38 -26.22
C THR A 194 -4.12 18.66 -25.14
N GLU A 195 -3.07 19.42 -25.46
CA GLU A 195 -2.09 19.86 -24.45
C GLU A 195 -2.65 20.95 -23.55
N GLY A 196 -2.21 20.96 -22.29
CA GLY A 196 -2.45 22.02 -21.31
C GLY A 196 -2.95 21.46 -19.99
N SER A 197 -3.46 22.32 -19.12
CA SER A 197 -4.03 21.94 -17.82
C SER A 197 -5.40 22.57 -17.53
N ASP A 198 -6.08 23.15 -18.52
CA ASP A 198 -7.43 23.70 -18.36
C ASP A 198 -8.45 22.66 -17.86
N GLY A 199 -9.55 23.14 -17.28
CA GLY A 199 -10.70 22.32 -16.88
C GLY A 199 -10.83 22.03 -15.39
N ASP A 200 -10.02 22.65 -14.52
CA ASP A 200 -10.19 22.56 -13.07
C ASP A 200 -11.60 23.03 -12.63
N GLY A 201 -12.24 22.25 -11.75
CA GLY A 201 -13.64 22.40 -11.36
C GLY A 201 -14.65 21.83 -12.37
N GLY A 202 -14.21 21.48 -13.59
CA GLY A 202 -15.02 20.83 -14.61
C GLY A 202 -14.87 19.29 -14.63
N PRO A 203 -15.66 18.58 -15.45
CA PRO A 203 -15.57 17.13 -15.60
C PRO A 203 -14.19 16.69 -16.12
N ALA A 204 -13.57 15.70 -15.49
CA ALA A 204 -12.19 15.30 -15.79
C ALA A 204 -11.98 14.85 -17.25
N ALA A 205 -12.98 14.23 -17.87
CA ALA A 205 -12.96 13.84 -19.28
C ALA A 205 -12.99 15.03 -20.27
N SER A 206 -13.34 16.23 -19.81
CA SER A 206 -13.32 17.48 -20.60
C SER A 206 -12.08 18.35 -20.34
N ALA A 207 -11.25 17.99 -19.37
CA ALA A 207 -10.04 18.72 -19.02
C ALA A 207 -8.86 18.42 -19.95
N GLN A 208 -7.86 19.30 -19.95
CA GLN A 208 -6.58 19.09 -20.62
C GLN A 208 -5.56 18.46 -19.65
N LEU A 209 -4.64 17.67 -20.21
CA LEU A 209 -3.49 17.09 -19.51
C LEU A 209 -2.26 17.21 -20.42
N ASN A 210 -1.08 17.48 -19.85
CA ASN A 210 0.18 17.47 -20.57
C ASN A 210 1.10 16.35 -20.06
N ARG A 211 1.12 15.25 -20.82
CA ARG A 211 2.00 14.09 -20.62
C ARG A 211 1.87 13.47 -19.22
N PRO A 212 0.69 12.93 -18.86
CA PRO A 212 0.47 12.32 -17.55
C PRO A 212 1.43 11.14 -17.31
N ARG A 213 1.96 11.03 -16.09
CA ARG A 213 2.96 10.03 -15.69
C ARG A 213 2.42 9.07 -14.64
N GLY A 214 2.67 9.33 -13.36
CA GLY A 214 2.09 8.54 -12.27
C GLY A 214 0.58 8.76 -12.18
N VAL A 215 -0.13 7.70 -11.83
CA VAL A 215 -1.55 7.71 -11.50
C VAL A 215 -1.76 6.81 -10.29
N VAL A 216 -2.50 7.26 -9.28
CA VAL A 216 -2.73 6.49 -8.03
C VAL A 216 -4.13 6.74 -7.46
N VAL A 217 -4.74 5.68 -6.94
CA VAL A 217 -6.09 5.73 -6.34
C VAL A 217 -6.01 6.11 -4.86
N GLY A 218 -6.79 7.11 -4.45
CA GLY A 218 -7.01 7.56 -3.08
C GLY A 218 -8.02 6.70 -2.32
N ARG A 219 -8.15 6.94 -1.01
CA ARG A 219 -8.96 6.07 -0.12
C ARG A 219 -10.47 6.20 -0.29
N ALA A 220 -10.97 7.30 -0.84
CA ALA A 220 -12.38 7.50 -1.17
C ALA A 220 -12.67 7.29 -2.68
N GLY A 221 -11.78 6.59 -3.39
CA GLY A 221 -11.90 6.35 -4.84
C GLY A 221 -11.44 7.53 -5.71
N GLU A 222 -10.75 8.51 -5.13
CA GLU A 222 -10.24 9.67 -5.88
C GLU A 222 -9.05 9.26 -6.75
N LEU A 223 -8.82 9.92 -7.90
CA LEU A 223 -7.69 9.58 -8.78
C LEU A 223 -6.68 10.72 -8.84
N TYR A 224 -5.47 10.50 -8.32
CA TYR A 224 -4.37 11.47 -8.37
C TYR A 224 -3.52 11.21 -9.61
N ILE A 225 -3.20 12.26 -10.36
CA ILE A 225 -2.50 12.20 -11.66
C ILE A 225 -1.34 13.18 -11.64
N ALA A 226 -0.12 12.69 -11.92
CA ALA A 226 1.05 13.53 -12.11
C ALA A 226 1.05 14.08 -13.55
N ASP A 227 0.60 15.31 -13.69
CA ASP A 227 0.45 16.02 -14.96
C ASP A 227 1.79 16.70 -15.30
N ALA A 228 2.76 15.87 -15.70
CA ALA A 228 4.18 16.18 -15.59
C ALA A 228 4.62 17.36 -16.48
N GLY A 229 4.08 17.44 -17.70
CA GLY A 229 4.33 18.55 -18.63
C GLY A 229 3.64 19.85 -18.18
N SER A 230 2.57 19.76 -17.40
CA SER A 230 1.91 20.90 -16.74
C SER A 230 2.58 21.27 -15.41
N HIS A 231 3.60 20.51 -14.97
CA HIS A 231 4.29 20.71 -13.69
C HIS A 231 3.35 20.71 -12.47
N GLN A 232 2.29 19.89 -12.54
CA GLN A 232 1.19 19.87 -11.58
C GLN A 232 0.86 18.43 -11.13
N VAL A 233 0.21 18.31 -9.98
CA VAL A 233 -0.55 17.12 -9.62
C VAL A 233 -2.02 17.49 -9.59
N ARG A 234 -2.81 16.73 -10.35
CA ARG A 234 -4.27 16.88 -10.48
C ARG A 234 -4.94 15.77 -9.68
N LYS A 235 -6.13 16.02 -9.15
CA LYS A 235 -6.98 15.06 -8.43
C LYS A 235 -8.36 15.03 -9.06
N ILE A 236 -8.86 13.83 -9.38
CA ILE A 236 -10.26 13.59 -9.73
C ILE A 236 -11.02 13.26 -8.45
N THR A 237 -12.11 13.98 -8.16
CA THR A 237 -13.03 13.72 -7.04
C THR A 237 -14.11 12.70 -7.41
N SER A 238 -14.81 12.15 -6.42
CA SER A 238 -15.83 11.11 -6.60
C SER A 238 -17.08 11.58 -7.38
N ASP A 239 -17.25 12.90 -7.58
CA ASP A 239 -18.25 13.49 -8.48
C ASP A 239 -17.74 13.70 -9.92
N GLY A 240 -16.56 13.17 -10.25
CA GLY A 240 -15.97 13.18 -11.60
C GLY A 240 -15.31 14.48 -12.02
N LYS A 241 -15.20 15.48 -11.13
CA LYS A 241 -14.47 16.74 -11.40
C LYS A 241 -12.98 16.58 -11.23
N ILE A 242 -12.18 17.40 -11.91
CA ILE A 242 -10.72 17.48 -11.73
C ILE A 242 -10.31 18.79 -11.05
N HIS A 243 -9.26 18.75 -10.23
CA HIS A 243 -8.70 19.91 -9.53
C HIS A 243 -7.18 19.81 -9.41
N THR A 244 -6.44 20.90 -9.55
CA THR A 244 -5.02 20.98 -9.17
C THR A 244 -4.88 20.95 -7.66
N VAL A 245 -4.06 20.02 -7.15
CA VAL A 245 -3.78 19.87 -5.71
C VAL A 245 -2.33 20.18 -5.33
N ALA A 246 -1.42 20.23 -6.31
CA ALA A 246 -0.06 20.74 -6.13
C ALA A 246 0.52 21.27 -7.45
N GLY A 247 1.40 22.26 -7.37
CA GLY A 247 2.06 22.85 -8.55
C GLY A 247 1.36 24.11 -9.08
N THR A 248 2.14 25.15 -9.38
CA THR A 248 1.65 26.43 -9.93
C THR A 248 1.48 26.44 -11.46
N GLY A 249 1.76 25.33 -12.14
CA GLY A 249 1.93 25.31 -13.61
C GLY A 249 3.33 25.71 -14.08
N THR A 250 4.18 26.25 -13.19
CA THR A 250 5.53 26.73 -13.52
C THR A 250 6.60 25.79 -12.98
N LYS A 251 7.55 25.37 -13.83
CA LYS A 251 8.71 24.58 -13.39
C LYS A 251 9.58 25.35 -12.40
N GLY A 252 10.04 24.67 -11.36
CA GLY A 252 10.96 25.21 -10.36
C GLY A 252 10.75 24.57 -9.00
N PHE A 253 11.37 25.12 -7.96
CA PHE A 253 11.17 24.69 -6.57
C PHE A 253 10.88 25.90 -5.68
N SER A 254 9.75 25.84 -4.97
CA SER A 254 9.35 26.83 -3.96
C SER A 254 8.33 26.23 -2.99
N GLY A 255 7.93 27.01 -1.98
CA GLY A 255 6.67 26.80 -1.25
C GLY A 255 6.67 25.74 -0.14
N ASP A 256 7.80 25.15 0.23
CA ASP A 256 7.88 24.26 1.41
C ASP A 256 7.41 24.98 2.70
N GLY A 257 6.51 24.34 3.44
CA GLY A 257 5.79 24.91 4.58
C GLY A 257 4.49 25.64 4.22
N GLY A 258 4.31 26.03 2.95
CA GLY A 258 3.13 26.74 2.44
C GLY A 258 2.13 25.84 1.71
N PRO A 259 1.08 26.43 1.09
CA PRO A 259 0.09 25.71 0.30
C PRO A 259 0.69 25.04 -0.94
N ALA A 260 0.34 23.77 -1.17
CA ALA A 260 0.88 22.96 -2.26
C ALA A 260 0.55 23.50 -3.67
N THR A 261 -0.59 24.17 -3.84
CA THR A 261 -0.99 24.84 -5.08
C THR A 261 -0.22 26.13 -5.36
N ALA A 262 0.43 26.72 -4.36
CA ALA A 262 1.31 27.89 -4.49
C ALA A 262 2.80 27.50 -4.66
N ALA A 263 3.13 26.22 -4.55
CA ALA A 263 4.49 25.70 -4.66
C ALA A 263 4.84 25.28 -6.09
N GLN A 264 6.07 25.53 -6.51
CA GLN A 264 6.60 25.00 -7.77
C GLN A 264 7.05 23.54 -7.61
N LEU A 265 6.86 22.79 -8.70
CA LEU A 265 7.32 21.42 -8.93
C LEU A 265 8.07 21.41 -10.28
N ASP A 266 8.89 20.39 -10.55
CA ASP A 266 9.48 20.20 -11.88
C ASP A 266 9.29 18.75 -12.36
N ASN A 267 8.46 18.59 -13.39
CA ASN A 267 8.10 17.30 -14.00
C ASN A 267 7.66 16.23 -12.97
N PRO A 268 6.66 16.49 -12.11
CA PRO A 268 6.21 15.53 -11.10
C PRO A 268 5.87 14.17 -11.72
N PHE A 269 6.21 13.09 -11.02
CA PHE A 269 6.37 11.78 -11.65
C PHE A 269 5.59 10.65 -10.97
N GLY A 270 6.22 9.82 -10.12
CA GLY A 270 5.51 8.84 -9.30
C GLY A 270 4.75 9.50 -8.15
N LEU A 271 3.61 8.91 -7.80
CA LEU A 271 2.73 9.37 -6.73
C LEU A 271 2.34 8.19 -5.84
N VAL A 272 2.28 8.41 -4.53
CA VAL A 272 1.68 7.45 -3.59
C VAL A 272 0.93 8.19 -2.48
N VAL A 273 -0.21 7.65 -2.03
CA VAL A 273 -1.02 8.22 -0.96
C VAL A 273 -0.98 7.29 0.26
N ASP A 274 -0.81 7.85 1.46
CA ASP A 274 -0.69 7.09 2.70
C ASP A 274 -2.05 6.57 3.23
N SER A 275 -2.06 6.06 4.47
CA SER A 275 -3.24 5.52 5.12
C SER A 275 -4.32 6.55 5.48
N ILE A 276 -4.05 7.85 5.32
CA ILE A 276 -4.81 8.97 5.90
C ILE A 276 -4.91 10.19 4.96
N GLY A 277 -4.41 10.08 3.72
CA GLY A 277 -4.57 11.09 2.67
C GLY A 277 -3.35 12.00 2.44
N THR A 278 -2.21 11.75 3.09
CA THR A 278 -0.95 12.43 2.74
C THR A 278 -0.49 11.91 1.37
N LEU A 279 -0.36 12.81 0.40
CA LEU A 279 0.18 12.51 -0.93
C LEU A 279 1.69 12.69 -0.92
N TYR A 280 2.43 11.78 -1.56
CA TYR A 280 3.87 11.87 -1.78
C TYR A 280 4.13 11.97 -3.28
N ILE A 281 5.04 12.87 -3.67
CA ILE A 281 5.29 13.30 -5.05
C ILE A 281 6.78 13.17 -5.35
N ALA A 282 7.14 12.40 -6.37
CA ALA A 282 8.48 12.43 -6.93
C ALA A 282 8.63 13.68 -7.79
N ASP A 283 9.36 14.66 -7.25
CA ASP A 283 9.60 15.98 -7.83
C ASP A 283 10.89 15.87 -8.66
N PHE A 284 10.75 15.18 -9.79
CA PHE A 284 11.81 14.52 -10.56
C PHE A 284 12.90 15.48 -11.07
N GLY A 285 12.53 16.57 -11.73
CA GLY A 285 13.49 17.58 -12.21
C GLY A 285 14.18 18.30 -11.06
N ASN A 286 13.46 18.44 -9.95
CA ASN A 286 13.92 19.01 -8.70
C ASN A 286 14.77 18.06 -7.83
N ASN A 287 15.02 16.81 -8.25
CA ASN A 287 15.85 15.83 -7.55
C ASN A 287 15.45 15.58 -6.06
N ARG A 288 14.15 15.55 -5.78
CA ARG A 288 13.63 15.34 -4.41
C ARG A 288 12.27 14.64 -4.39
N VAL A 289 11.84 14.25 -3.19
CA VAL A 289 10.48 13.79 -2.91
C VAL A 289 9.82 14.79 -1.98
N ARG A 290 8.63 15.26 -2.39
CA ARG A 290 7.77 16.16 -1.61
C ARG A 290 6.63 15.32 -1.00
N LYS A 291 6.02 15.84 0.07
CA LYS A 291 4.74 15.37 0.61
C LYS A 291 3.76 16.54 0.69
N VAL A 292 2.47 16.26 0.48
CA VAL A 292 1.36 17.18 0.66
C VAL A 292 0.41 16.59 1.71
N THR A 293 0.22 17.29 2.82
CA THR A 293 -0.69 16.88 3.90
C THR A 293 -2.15 17.22 3.59
N THR A 294 -3.08 16.63 4.34
CA THR A 294 -4.54 16.79 4.11
C THR A 294 -5.06 18.20 4.37
N ASP A 295 -4.30 19.04 5.07
CA ASP A 295 -4.53 20.49 5.20
C ASP A 295 -3.92 21.32 4.05
N GLY A 296 -3.46 20.66 2.99
CA GLY A 296 -2.98 21.27 1.75
C GLY A 296 -1.55 21.83 1.81
N LYS A 297 -0.79 21.61 2.89
CA LYS A 297 0.61 22.08 2.99
C LYS A 297 1.60 21.13 2.31
N ILE A 298 2.62 21.67 1.65
CA ILE A 298 3.71 20.88 1.04
C ILE A 298 5.01 20.97 1.85
N SER A 299 5.81 19.90 1.88
CA SER A 299 7.22 19.96 2.30
C SER A 299 8.07 18.93 1.56
N THR A 300 9.37 19.16 1.44
CA THR A 300 10.34 18.10 1.12
C THR A 300 10.35 17.04 2.23
N VAL A 301 10.61 15.78 1.87
CA VAL A 301 10.80 14.66 2.82
C VAL A 301 12.08 13.86 2.54
N ALA A 302 12.57 13.83 1.29
CA ALA A 302 13.87 13.28 0.93
C ALA A 302 14.48 14.03 -0.27
N GLY A 303 15.80 14.15 -0.33
CA GLY A 303 16.53 14.79 -1.42
C GLY A 303 16.75 16.30 -1.22
N ASN A 304 18.01 16.72 -1.28
CA ASN A 304 18.44 18.11 -1.10
C ASN A 304 18.40 18.96 -2.40
N GLY A 305 17.93 18.39 -3.51
CA GLY A 305 17.87 19.04 -4.83
C GLY A 305 19.15 18.99 -5.66
N THR A 306 20.28 18.55 -5.11
CA THR A 306 21.51 18.31 -5.86
C THR A 306 21.48 16.92 -6.47
N LYS A 307 21.52 16.85 -7.80
CA LYS A 307 21.63 15.58 -8.54
C LYS A 307 22.93 14.84 -8.14
N GLY A 308 22.81 13.59 -7.71
CA GLY A 308 23.96 12.77 -7.29
C GLY A 308 23.54 11.66 -6.35
N PHE A 309 24.52 10.88 -5.85
CA PHE A 309 24.30 9.83 -4.85
C PHE A 309 25.10 10.13 -3.59
N GLY A 310 24.40 10.21 -2.46
CA GLY A 310 25.01 10.44 -1.14
C GLY A 310 23.99 10.51 -0.02
N GLY A 311 24.48 10.59 1.21
CA GLY A 311 23.66 10.75 2.42
C GLY A 311 23.00 9.48 2.96
N ASP A 312 23.32 8.29 2.45
CA ASP A 312 22.91 7.02 3.10
C ASP A 312 23.47 6.94 4.53
N GLY A 313 22.63 6.48 5.46
CA GLY A 313 22.87 6.54 6.90
C GLY A 313 22.58 7.90 7.55
N GLY A 314 22.47 8.98 6.76
CA GLY A 314 22.15 10.33 7.22
C GLY A 314 20.71 10.76 6.93
N PRO A 315 20.31 11.96 7.40
CA PRO A 315 18.96 12.50 7.21
C PRO A 315 18.52 12.53 5.74
N ALA A 316 17.36 11.96 5.44
CA ALA A 316 16.86 11.82 4.07
C ALA A 316 16.71 13.15 3.32
N ALA A 317 16.33 14.23 4.02
CA ALA A 317 16.22 15.58 3.44
C ALA A 317 17.60 16.16 3.01
N SER A 318 18.69 15.72 3.63
CA SER A 318 20.06 16.14 3.30
C SER A 318 20.72 15.27 2.22
N ALA A 319 20.09 14.14 1.85
CA ALA A 319 20.64 13.19 0.90
C ALA A 319 20.62 13.70 -0.55
N GLN A 320 21.48 13.14 -1.39
CA GLN A 320 21.40 13.35 -2.84
C GLN A 320 20.59 12.22 -3.47
N LEU A 321 19.69 12.62 -4.37
CA LEU A 321 18.91 11.76 -5.28
C LEU A 321 19.20 12.22 -6.71
N ASN A 322 18.90 11.39 -7.70
CA ASN A 322 19.19 11.69 -9.10
C ASN A 322 18.01 11.25 -9.99
N ASN A 323 17.15 12.22 -10.29
CA ASN A 323 15.89 12.05 -11.03
C ASN A 323 14.97 10.96 -10.43
N PRO A 324 14.47 11.11 -9.18
CA PRO A 324 13.58 10.12 -8.57
C PRO A 324 12.28 9.93 -9.39
N ILE A 325 11.87 8.68 -9.62
CA ILE A 325 10.67 8.34 -10.41
C ILE A 325 9.56 7.73 -9.55
N GLY A 326 9.57 6.42 -9.33
CA GLY A 326 8.52 5.70 -8.61
C GLY A 326 8.61 5.83 -7.10
N LEU A 327 7.46 5.72 -6.44
CA LEU A 327 7.32 5.80 -4.99
C LEU A 327 6.39 4.70 -4.47
N ALA A 328 6.79 4.03 -3.39
CA ALA A 328 5.92 3.09 -2.67
C ALA A 328 5.96 3.35 -1.17
N LEU A 329 4.82 3.16 -0.52
CA LEU A 329 4.68 3.11 0.94
C LEU A 329 4.29 1.70 1.35
N ASP A 330 5.00 1.13 2.32
CA ASP A 330 4.54 -0.07 3.03
C ASP A 330 3.56 0.29 4.17
N ARG A 331 3.13 -0.72 4.96
CA ARG A 331 2.26 -0.51 6.12
C ARG A 331 2.99 -0.06 7.39
N ALA A 332 4.31 -0.18 7.44
CA ALA A 332 5.14 0.28 8.56
C ALA A 332 5.49 1.78 8.45
N GLY A 333 5.25 2.40 7.29
CA GLY A 333 5.61 3.78 6.98
C GLY A 333 6.98 3.93 6.30
N THR A 334 7.55 2.86 5.76
CA THR A 334 8.75 2.96 4.92
C THR A 334 8.38 3.45 3.53
N LEU A 335 8.98 4.59 3.14
CA LEU A 335 8.89 5.17 1.81
C LEU A 335 10.08 4.68 0.98
N TYR A 336 9.78 3.96 -0.10
CA TYR A 336 10.72 3.50 -1.12
C TYR A 336 10.72 4.47 -2.31
N ILE A 337 11.91 4.73 -2.86
CA ILE A 337 12.15 5.72 -3.91
C ILE A 337 12.98 5.07 -5.03
N ALA A 338 12.49 5.05 -6.25
CA ALA A 338 13.30 4.69 -7.42
C ALA A 338 14.27 5.83 -7.78
N ASP A 339 15.52 5.70 -7.35
CA ASP A 339 16.60 6.68 -7.52
C ASP A 339 17.25 6.44 -8.89
N HIS A 340 16.51 6.86 -9.93
CA HIS A 340 16.55 6.32 -11.29
C HIS A 340 17.92 6.36 -11.97
N VAL A 341 18.58 7.52 -11.94
CA VAL A 341 19.90 7.71 -12.59
C VAL A 341 21.03 7.25 -11.66
N ASN A 342 20.76 7.08 -10.37
CA ASN A 342 21.67 6.47 -9.40
C ASN A 342 21.64 4.94 -9.39
N HIS A 343 20.84 4.29 -10.25
CA HIS A 343 20.76 2.83 -10.39
C HIS A 343 20.38 2.08 -9.10
N ARG A 344 19.52 2.69 -8.26
CA ARG A 344 19.17 2.21 -6.92
C ARG A 344 17.68 2.36 -6.61
N VAL A 345 17.18 1.56 -5.68
CA VAL A 345 16.00 1.89 -4.87
C VAL A 345 16.51 2.32 -3.50
N ARG A 346 16.16 3.53 -3.07
CA ARG A 346 16.45 4.05 -1.73
C ARG A 346 15.21 3.86 -0.84
N LYS A 347 15.36 3.82 0.47
CA LYS A 347 14.26 3.78 1.44
C LYS A 347 14.54 4.64 2.67
N LEU A 348 13.49 5.20 3.26
CA LEU A 348 13.50 5.84 4.57
C LEU A 348 12.25 5.40 5.36
N THR A 349 12.36 5.21 6.67
CA THR A 349 11.18 5.04 7.53
C THR A 349 10.66 6.40 7.93
N LEU A 350 9.43 6.74 7.56
CA LEU A 350 8.80 8.00 7.94
C LEU A 350 8.62 8.05 9.48
N PRO A 351 8.71 9.23 10.12
CA PRO A 351 8.53 9.33 11.56
C PRO A 351 7.15 8.81 11.99
N LYS A 352 7.12 7.95 13.02
CA LYS A 352 5.87 7.62 13.73
C LYS A 352 5.21 8.95 14.16
N ARG A 353 3.89 9.06 13.98
CA ARG A 353 3.16 10.28 14.39
C ARG A 353 3.14 10.36 15.92
N ALA A 354 3.39 11.56 16.44
CA ALA A 354 3.17 11.86 17.85
C ALA A 354 1.70 11.56 18.23
N GLY A 355 1.48 10.93 19.38
CA GLY A 355 0.16 10.45 19.81
C GLY A 355 -0.20 9.03 19.36
N LEU A 356 0.71 8.31 18.69
CA LEU A 356 0.65 6.84 18.64
C LEU A 356 1.51 6.30 19.80
N PRO A 357 1.05 5.27 20.55
CA PRO A 357 1.82 4.72 21.66
C PRO A 357 3.11 4.03 21.17
N GLU A 358 4.18 4.12 21.96
CA GLU A 358 5.50 3.60 21.56
C GLU A 358 5.54 2.07 21.56
N SER A 359 4.83 1.45 22.51
CA SER A 359 4.51 0.03 22.60
C SER A 359 2.98 -0.16 22.67
N GLY A 360 2.47 -1.21 22.01
CA GLY A 360 1.03 -1.48 21.89
C GLY A 360 0.72 -2.08 20.51
N THR A 361 -0.05 -3.17 20.48
CA THR A 361 -0.25 -3.93 19.24
C THR A 361 -1.36 -3.30 18.39
N VAL A 362 -0.98 -2.64 17.30
CA VAL A 362 -1.93 -2.20 16.26
C VAL A 362 -2.41 -3.42 15.47
N VAL A 363 -3.43 -4.12 15.98
CA VAL A 363 -3.94 -5.35 15.36
C VAL A 363 -4.87 -5.01 14.19
N SER A 364 -4.39 -5.15 12.94
CA SER A 364 -5.24 -5.06 11.75
C SER A 364 -5.68 -6.44 11.29
N TRP A 365 -6.96 -6.78 11.50
CA TRP A 365 -7.57 -8.04 11.06
C TRP A 365 -8.23 -7.86 9.68
N ALA A 366 -8.14 -8.86 8.80
CA ALA A 366 -8.81 -8.86 7.51
C ALA A 366 -9.43 -10.23 7.21
N ASN A 367 -10.75 -10.27 6.99
CA ASN A 367 -11.41 -11.47 6.48
C ASN A 367 -11.17 -11.57 4.96
N VAL A 368 -10.68 -12.73 4.49
CA VAL A 368 -10.25 -12.90 3.08
C VAL A 368 -11.42 -13.13 2.11
N ARG A 369 -12.67 -13.20 2.58
CA ARG A 369 -13.86 -13.39 1.73
C ARG A 369 -15.00 -12.39 1.97
N SER A 370 -15.16 -11.85 3.18
CA SER A 370 -16.01 -10.68 3.41
C SER A 370 -15.14 -9.42 3.45
N ARG A 371 -15.49 -8.38 2.67
CA ARG A 371 -14.74 -7.11 2.56
C ARG A 371 -14.80 -6.23 3.84
N LEU A 372 -14.99 -6.84 5.01
CA LEU A 372 -15.01 -6.19 6.31
C LEU A 372 -13.60 -5.73 6.69
N ARG A 373 -13.46 -4.46 7.04
CA ARG A 373 -12.27 -3.92 7.72
C ARG A 373 -12.76 -3.18 8.96
N MET A 374 -12.14 -3.48 10.10
CA MET A 374 -12.40 -2.78 11.36
C MET A 374 -11.14 -2.00 11.75
N ALA A 375 -11.34 -0.79 12.26
CA ALA A 375 -10.26 0.07 12.75
C ALA A 375 -10.80 0.91 13.91
N VAL A 376 -10.14 0.82 15.07
CA VAL A 376 -10.41 1.73 16.19
C VAL A 376 -9.77 3.07 15.84
N HIS A 377 -10.58 4.10 15.57
CA HIS A 377 -10.07 5.37 15.04
C HIS A 377 -9.71 6.41 16.11
N ARG A 378 -10.16 6.18 17.35
CA ARG A 378 -9.62 6.74 18.60
C ARG A 378 -9.85 5.75 19.72
N GLU A 379 -8.96 5.72 20.69
CA GLU A 379 -9.38 5.39 22.06
C GLU A 379 -10.21 6.55 22.61
N SER A 380 -11.35 6.24 23.21
CA SER A 380 -12.06 7.18 24.07
C SER A 380 -12.47 6.44 25.33
N THR A 381 -11.83 6.78 26.44
CA THR A 381 -12.11 6.25 27.78
C THR A 381 -13.36 6.86 28.40
N LYS A 382 -14.38 7.12 27.56
CA LYS A 382 -15.68 7.68 27.95
C LYS A 382 -16.77 6.69 27.59
N ASP A 383 -17.63 6.42 28.56
CA ASP A 383 -18.83 5.61 28.35
C ASP A 383 -19.74 6.25 27.27
N GLY A 384 -20.40 5.40 26.49
CA GLY A 384 -21.20 5.82 25.33
C GLY A 384 -20.40 6.20 24.07
N ALA A 385 -19.13 5.84 23.95
CA ALA A 385 -18.33 6.07 22.73
C ALA A 385 -18.78 5.18 21.55
N GLU A 386 -19.16 5.79 20.42
CA GLU A 386 -19.54 5.07 19.19
C GLU A 386 -18.33 4.56 18.38
N ILE A 387 -18.37 3.30 17.96
CA ILE A 387 -17.34 2.69 17.09
C ILE A 387 -17.83 2.75 15.64
N HIS A 388 -17.49 3.83 14.93
CA HIS A 388 -17.89 4.02 13.54
C HIS A 388 -17.17 3.05 12.57
N GLN A 389 -17.96 2.28 11.82
CA GLN A 389 -17.46 1.35 10.80
C GLN A 389 -17.15 2.09 9.48
N ALA A 390 -15.89 2.06 9.03
CA ALA A 390 -15.47 2.67 7.77
C ALA A 390 -15.79 1.77 6.56
N LEU A 391 -17.04 1.84 6.06
CA LEU A 391 -17.46 1.21 4.80
C LEU A 391 -17.54 2.23 3.65
N ALA A 392 -17.33 1.76 2.40
CA ALA A 392 -17.57 2.56 1.19
C ALA A 392 -19.05 2.81 0.87
N THR A 393 -19.97 2.24 1.67
CA THR A 393 -21.41 2.52 1.63
C THR A 393 -21.98 2.24 3.02
N PRO A 394 -22.74 3.15 3.65
CA PRO A 394 -23.34 2.90 4.96
C PRO A 394 -24.23 1.65 4.97
N ARG A 395 -24.19 0.90 6.07
CA ARG A 395 -25.05 -0.27 6.32
C ARG A 395 -25.68 -0.13 7.70
N GLU A 396 -26.91 0.41 7.73
CA GLU A 396 -27.67 0.75 8.95
C GLU A 396 -27.90 -0.43 9.91
N TYR A 397 -27.65 -1.66 9.47
CA TYR A 397 -27.79 -2.89 10.25
C TYR A 397 -26.47 -3.37 10.92
N GLN A 398 -25.38 -2.59 10.88
CA GLN A 398 -24.12 -2.91 11.58
C GLN A 398 -23.62 -1.75 12.46
N GLN A 399 -24.51 -1.24 13.32
CA GLN A 399 -24.12 -0.37 14.43
C GLN A 399 -23.53 -1.20 15.58
N TRP A 400 -22.40 -0.75 16.13
CA TRP A 400 -21.70 -1.36 17.26
C TRP A 400 -21.42 -0.30 18.32
N ARG A 401 -21.69 -0.62 19.58
CA ARG A 401 -21.40 0.26 20.72
C ARG A 401 -20.44 -0.40 21.71
N LEU A 402 -19.62 0.42 22.36
CA LEU A 402 -18.90 0.06 23.57
C LEU A 402 -19.79 0.44 24.77
N VAL A 403 -19.91 -0.45 25.75
CA VAL A 403 -20.69 -0.23 26.97
C VAL A 403 -19.79 -0.51 28.17
N ALA A 404 -19.76 0.38 29.17
CA ALA A 404 -19.13 0.06 30.45
C ALA A 404 -19.92 -1.06 31.15
N ALA A 405 -19.31 -2.23 31.32
CA ALA A 405 -19.91 -3.42 31.92
C ALA A 405 -19.86 -3.41 33.45
N GLY A 406 -18.87 -2.71 34.01
CA GLY A 406 -18.60 -2.61 35.45
C GLY A 406 -17.20 -2.09 35.73
N GLN A 407 -16.76 -2.22 36.98
CA GLN A 407 -15.34 -2.06 37.35
C GLN A 407 -14.90 -3.22 38.23
N GLU A 408 -13.64 -3.63 38.06
CA GLU A 408 -12.99 -4.72 38.78
C GLU A 408 -11.53 -4.32 39.03
N ASP A 409 -11.05 -4.45 40.27
CA ASP A 409 -9.73 -3.98 40.77
C ASP A 409 -9.30 -2.54 40.36
N GLY A 410 -10.26 -1.68 40.03
CA GLY A 410 -10.06 -0.28 39.66
C GLY A 410 -9.96 -0.02 38.15
N GLU A 411 -9.94 -1.07 37.32
CA GLU A 411 -10.09 -0.95 35.87
C GLU A 411 -11.57 -1.02 35.46
N THR A 412 -11.87 -0.54 34.25
CA THR A 412 -13.25 -0.53 33.72
C THR A 412 -13.43 -1.65 32.72
N LEU A 413 -14.37 -2.55 33.01
CA LEU A 413 -14.76 -3.62 32.11
C LEU A 413 -15.63 -3.06 30.99
N TYR A 414 -15.45 -3.52 29.76
CA TYR A 414 -16.20 -3.06 28.59
C TYR A 414 -16.77 -4.21 27.77
N THR A 415 -18.05 -4.09 27.42
CA THR A 415 -18.73 -4.99 26.48
C THR A 415 -18.75 -4.37 25.09
N ILE A 416 -18.53 -5.19 24.05
CA ILE A 416 -18.76 -4.78 22.65
C ILE A 416 -20.07 -5.42 22.18
N GLU A 417 -21.05 -4.59 21.86
CA GLU A 417 -22.40 -5.03 21.49
C GLU A 417 -22.77 -4.64 20.05
N ASN A 418 -23.42 -5.55 19.33
CA ASN A 418 -24.15 -5.21 18.11
C ASN A 418 -25.56 -4.69 18.45
N VAL A 419 -25.80 -3.40 18.18
CA VAL A 419 -26.99 -2.66 18.61
C VAL A 419 -28.31 -3.22 18.04
N ARG A 420 -28.26 -4.00 16.94
CA ARG A 420 -29.46 -4.53 16.27
C ARG A 420 -29.59 -6.05 16.29
N SER A 421 -28.51 -6.80 16.52
CA SER A 421 -28.53 -8.27 16.52
C SER A 421 -28.31 -8.90 17.90
N GLY A 422 -28.18 -8.10 18.97
CA GLY A 422 -27.98 -8.60 20.35
C GLY A 422 -26.70 -9.41 20.56
N LYS A 423 -25.75 -9.36 19.62
CA LYS A 423 -24.50 -10.13 19.71
C LYS A 423 -23.53 -9.38 20.61
N VAL A 424 -23.23 -10.02 21.73
CA VAL A 424 -22.29 -9.60 22.76
C VAL A 424 -20.96 -10.32 22.53
N LEU A 425 -19.85 -9.59 22.64
CA LEU A 425 -18.53 -10.18 22.90
C LEU A 425 -18.10 -9.78 24.32
N GLU A 426 -17.76 -10.77 25.13
CA GLU A 426 -17.49 -10.64 26.55
C GLU A 426 -16.09 -11.19 26.85
N ILE A 427 -15.35 -10.47 27.71
CA ILE A 427 -14.05 -10.87 28.25
C ILE A 427 -14.21 -10.73 29.76
N ALA A 428 -14.09 -11.84 30.48
CA ALA A 428 -14.28 -11.90 31.92
C ALA A 428 -13.07 -12.59 32.55
N ASP A 429 -12.58 -12.03 33.66
CA ASP A 429 -11.50 -12.66 34.43
C ASP A 429 -12.05 -13.76 35.35
N ALA A 430 -11.18 -14.69 35.76
CA ALA A 430 -11.61 -15.97 36.33
C ALA A 430 -11.08 -16.20 37.75
N HIS A 431 -11.81 -15.69 38.76
CA HIS A 431 -11.56 -16.04 40.16
C HIS A 431 -11.75 -17.55 40.42
N GLY A 432 -10.80 -18.15 41.15
CA GLY A 432 -10.65 -19.60 41.23
C GLY A 432 -11.53 -20.29 42.27
N ALA A 433 -12.34 -21.25 41.83
CA ALA A 433 -12.93 -22.29 42.67
C ALA A 433 -12.98 -23.64 41.92
N ALA A 434 -12.68 -24.74 42.61
CA ALA A 434 -12.72 -26.08 42.01
C ALA A 434 -14.17 -26.51 41.74
N GLY A 435 -14.49 -26.85 40.49
CA GLY A 435 -15.83 -27.31 40.09
C GLY A 435 -16.80 -26.21 39.63
N ALA A 436 -16.35 -24.96 39.48
CA ALA A 436 -17.18 -23.89 38.92
C ALA A 436 -17.58 -24.18 37.46
N VAL A 437 -18.87 -24.03 37.15
CA VAL A 437 -19.43 -24.19 35.79
C VAL A 437 -19.86 -22.83 35.27
N ALA A 438 -19.16 -22.31 34.25
CA ALA A 438 -19.62 -21.17 33.47
C ALA A 438 -20.64 -21.67 32.43
N ALA A 439 -21.93 -21.52 32.72
CA ALA A 439 -23.00 -22.03 31.87
C ALA A 439 -23.33 -21.09 30.71
N GLN A 440 -23.29 -21.60 29.48
CA GLN A 440 -23.78 -20.90 28.30
C GLN A 440 -25.30 -20.70 28.38
N ARG A 441 -25.78 -19.45 28.43
CA ARG A 441 -27.16 -19.12 28.03
C ARG A 441 -27.21 -18.77 26.56
N ALA A 442 -27.61 -19.74 25.75
CA ALA A 442 -28.10 -19.49 24.39
C ALA A 442 -29.62 -19.30 24.42
N TYR A 443 -30.12 -18.39 23.60
CA TYR A 443 -31.51 -18.34 23.13
C TYR A 443 -31.46 -17.66 21.75
N GLU A 444 -31.30 -18.43 20.68
CA GLU A 444 -32.35 -19.04 19.83
C GLU A 444 -32.67 -18.16 18.61
N GLY A 445 -32.93 -18.82 17.47
CA GLY A 445 -32.84 -18.24 16.13
C GLY A 445 -31.87 -19.04 15.26
N ASP A 446 -32.37 -19.65 14.19
CA ASP A 446 -31.87 -20.93 13.67
C ASP A 446 -30.54 -20.89 12.87
N ASP A 447 -29.94 -19.71 12.67
CA ASP A 447 -28.74 -19.49 11.85
C ASP A 447 -27.40 -19.54 12.63
N ALA A 448 -27.39 -19.95 13.90
CA ALA A 448 -26.24 -19.78 14.79
C ALA A 448 -25.06 -20.78 14.63
N HIS A 449 -25.14 -21.76 13.73
CA HIS A 449 -24.29 -22.98 13.73
C HIS A 449 -22.85 -22.85 13.16
N HIS A 450 -22.10 -21.78 13.45
CA HIS A 450 -20.74 -21.61 12.88
C HIS A 450 -19.67 -21.01 13.83
N GLN A 451 -19.21 -21.78 14.83
CA GLN A 451 -17.79 -21.93 15.26
C GLN A 451 -17.64 -22.73 16.58
N GLN A 452 -16.55 -23.50 16.72
CA GLN A 452 -16.14 -24.20 17.95
C GLN A 452 -14.60 -24.23 18.08
N TRP A 453 -14.08 -24.22 19.31
CA TRP A 453 -12.66 -23.99 19.62
C TRP A 453 -12.13 -24.98 20.68
N ARG A 454 -10.83 -25.29 20.67
CA ARG A 454 -10.13 -26.08 21.71
C ARG A 454 -8.68 -25.59 21.94
N LEU A 455 -8.02 -26.09 22.97
CA LEU A 455 -6.63 -25.77 23.32
C LEU A 455 -5.74 -27.03 23.38
N ILE A 456 -4.45 -26.87 23.07
CA ILE A 456 -3.46 -27.94 22.89
C ILE A 456 -2.15 -27.60 23.64
N PRO A 457 -1.54 -28.50 24.45
CA PRO A 457 -0.21 -28.31 25.05
C PRO A 457 0.93 -28.54 24.07
N VAL A 458 2.01 -27.75 24.17
CA VAL A 458 3.18 -27.81 23.25
C VAL A 458 4.54 -27.96 23.97
N SER A 459 4.61 -27.80 25.29
CA SER A 459 5.85 -27.95 26.09
C SER A 459 5.85 -29.21 26.98
N SER A 460 6.97 -29.52 27.64
CA SER A 460 7.02 -30.61 28.62
C SER A 460 6.28 -30.23 29.91
N ALA A 461 5.89 -31.25 30.69
CA ALA A 461 5.08 -31.07 31.89
C ALA A 461 5.81 -30.39 33.08
N THR A 462 7.10 -30.08 32.92
CA THR A 462 7.95 -29.41 33.92
C THR A 462 8.37 -28.00 33.51
N ASP A 463 8.08 -27.56 32.28
CA ASP A 463 8.46 -26.23 31.79
C ASP A 463 7.58 -25.14 32.42
N THR A 464 8.16 -23.99 32.74
CA THR A 464 7.46 -22.86 33.36
C THR A 464 7.97 -21.53 32.78
N PRO A 465 7.16 -20.78 32.00
CA PRO A 465 5.79 -21.07 31.62
C PRO A 465 5.66 -22.26 30.64
N PRO A 466 4.64 -23.12 30.78
CA PRO A 466 4.31 -24.08 29.73
C PRO A 466 3.57 -23.40 28.57
N VAL A 467 3.68 -23.95 27.36
CA VAL A 467 3.27 -23.29 26.10
C VAL A 467 2.06 -24.00 25.47
N TYR A 468 1.16 -23.21 24.87
CA TYR A 468 -0.14 -23.67 24.38
C TYR A 468 -0.53 -23.04 23.05
N GLU A 469 -1.30 -23.79 22.26
CA GLU A 469 -1.93 -23.35 21.02
C GLU A 469 -3.46 -23.46 21.14
N ILE A 470 -4.17 -22.51 20.52
CA ILE A 470 -5.64 -22.55 20.39
C ILE A 470 -5.97 -22.94 18.95
N GLU A 471 -6.87 -23.91 18.77
CA GLU A 471 -7.27 -24.44 17.48
C GLU A 471 -8.77 -24.24 17.23
N ASN A 472 -9.12 -23.75 16.04
CA ASN A 472 -10.50 -23.79 15.54
C ASN A 472 -10.79 -25.14 14.85
N ARG A 473 -11.77 -25.87 15.38
CA ARG A 473 -12.06 -27.26 14.95
C ARG A 473 -12.49 -27.41 13.48
N ASN A 474 -13.02 -26.34 12.87
CA ASN A 474 -13.55 -26.38 11.51
C ASN A 474 -12.67 -25.67 10.47
N SER A 475 -11.55 -25.04 10.87
CA SER A 475 -10.70 -24.27 9.93
C SER A 475 -9.20 -24.55 10.02
N GLY A 476 -8.73 -25.30 11.02
CA GLY A 476 -7.29 -25.58 11.20
C GLY A 476 -6.47 -24.33 11.53
N LEU A 477 -7.11 -23.30 12.10
CA LEU A 477 -6.43 -22.09 12.53
C LEU A 477 -5.64 -22.38 13.81
N LEU A 478 -4.31 -22.38 13.73
CA LEU A 478 -3.42 -22.34 14.89
C LEU A 478 -3.24 -20.89 15.35
N LEU A 479 -3.52 -20.64 16.63
CA LEU A 479 -3.12 -19.44 17.35
C LEU A 479 -2.05 -19.83 18.36
N ARG A 480 -0.79 -19.48 18.06
CA ARG A 480 0.31 -19.46 19.02
C ARG A 480 0.45 -18.05 19.58
N VAL A 481 0.53 -17.92 20.90
CA VAL A 481 0.69 -16.63 21.60
C VAL A 481 1.88 -16.71 22.53
N ASP A 482 3.02 -16.15 22.13
CA ASP A 482 4.21 -16.07 22.96
C ASP A 482 4.06 -14.91 23.97
N THR A 483 3.37 -15.18 25.09
CA THR A 483 3.30 -14.27 26.25
C THR A 483 4.43 -14.55 27.23
N ASN A 484 5.01 -13.51 27.85
CA ASN A 484 5.91 -13.65 29.01
C ASN A 484 5.15 -14.00 30.33
N ALA A 485 4.05 -14.75 30.25
CA ALA A 485 3.14 -15.06 31.34
C ALA A 485 3.01 -16.59 31.55
N ARG A 486 2.65 -17.02 32.77
CA ARG A 486 2.51 -18.43 33.15
C ARG A 486 1.06 -18.88 33.07
N THR A 487 0.73 -19.78 32.15
CA THR A 487 -0.60 -20.41 32.10
C THR A 487 -0.47 -21.85 31.63
N ALA A 488 -1.21 -22.78 32.25
CA ALA A 488 -1.14 -24.21 31.98
C ALA A 488 -2.52 -24.81 31.71
N ILE A 489 -2.77 -25.31 30.50
CA ILE A 489 -4.01 -26.01 30.12
C ILE A 489 -3.81 -27.53 30.10
N LYS A 490 -4.90 -28.29 30.35
CA LYS A 490 -4.99 -29.75 30.19
C LYS A 490 -6.31 -30.15 29.52
N GLN A 491 -6.36 -31.37 29.00
CA GLN A 491 -7.35 -31.86 28.02
C GLN A 491 -8.04 -33.14 28.50
N HIS A 492 -9.31 -33.34 28.11
CA HIS A 492 -9.91 -34.68 27.99
C HIS A 492 -10.57 -34.89 26.60
N ARG A 493 -10.86 -36.16 26.29
CA ARG A 493 -11.34 -36.72 25.00
C ARG A 493 -12.71 -36.15 24.55
N ALA A 494 -13.11 -36.11 23.28
CA ALA A 494 -12.44 -36.32 21.97
C ALA A 494 -13.34 -35.65 20.87
N GLU A 495 -13.46 -35.97 19.57
CA GLU A 495 -12.85 -36.91 18.59
C GLU A 495 -12.86 -36.21 17.19
N GLY A 496 -12.74 -36.95 16.07
CA GLY A 496 -13.05 -36.51 14.68
C GLY A 496 -11.85 -36.39 13.72
N ASP A 497 -12.02 -36.76 12.43
CA ASP A 497 -10.97 -36.73 11.39
C ASP A 497 -11.26 -35.68 10.29
N HIS A 498 -10.38 -34.70 10.16
CA HIS A 498 -10.53 -33.53 9.25
C HIS A 498 -9.21 -33.23 8.51
N ARG A 499 -8.79 -34.16 7.64
CA ARG A 499 -7.70 -33.92 6.69
C ARG A 499 -8.08 -32.81 5.70
N GLU A 500 -7.07 -32.15 5.13
CA GLU A 500 -7.16 -31.14 4.04
C GLU A 500 -7.74 -29.74 4.36
N ARG A 501 -6.94 -28.90 5.02
CA ARG A 501 -6.67 -27.50 4.64
C ARG A 501 -5.36 -27.01 5.28
N GLN A 502 -4.74 -25.99 4.69
CA GLN A 502 -3.54 -25.34 5.22
C GLN A 502 -3.71 -23.81 5.24
N TRP A 503 -3.19 -23.19 6.30
CA TRP A 503 -2.97 -21.75 6.42
C TRP A 503 -1.52 -21.53 6.87
N GLN A 504 -0.91 -20.40 6.50
CA GLN A 504 0.47 -20.10 6.84
C GLN A 504 0.56 -18.79 7.62
N LEU A 505 1.17 -18.84 8.81
CA LEU A 505 1.60 -17.65 9.54
C LEU A 505 2.83 -17.06 8.84
N LEU A 506 2.82 -15.75 8.58
CA LEU A 506 3.98 -15.04 8.05
C LEU A 506 4.67 -14.28 9.19
N PRO A 507 5.96 -14.53 9.48
CA PRO A 507 6.71 -13.75 10.46
C PRO A 507 6.83 -12.27 10.08
N VAL A 508 7.07 -11.44 11.11
CA VAL A 508 7.33 -9.99 11.03
C VAL A 508 8.83 -9.74 11.07
#